data_AF-A0A1D8TLR1-F1
#
_entry.id   AF-A0A1D8TLR1-F1
#
_cell.length_a   1.000
_cell.length_b   1.000
_cell.length_c   1.000
_cell.angle_alpha   90.00
_cell.angle_beta   90.00
_cell.angle_gamma   90.00
#
_symmetry.space_group_name_H-M   'P 1'
#
loop_
_entity.id
_entity.type
_entity.pdbx_description
1 polymer ?
#
loop_
_entity_poly.entity_id
_entity_poly.type
_entity_poly.pdbx_seq_one_letter_code
_entity_poly.pdbx_strand_id
1 'polypeptide(L)'
;MACGSSHKDPYLTEKVKFEWILAESDGDTSVLIVSDGGAARGDRRSERFSATAEVLWQIKQHTKLIAWLNPVPSERWQGSTAQFIAHLVPMYPLDPHGLNQAITQIR
;
A
#
# COMPACT_ATOMS: atom_id res chain seq x y z
N MET A 1 -2.00 13.71 11.44
CA MET A 1 -3.26 13.16 10.92
C MET A 1 -3.19 13.14 9.40
N ALA A 2 -3.11 11.97 8.78
CA ALA A 2 -3.28 11.85 7.34
C ALA A 2 -4.79 11.99 7.03
N CYS A 3 -5.15 12.95 6.19
CA CYS A 3 -6.52 13.15 5.74
C CYS A 3 -6.83 12.10 4.65
N GLY A 4 -7.45 10.99 5.04
CA GLY A 4 -7.87 9.93 4.13
C GLY A 4 -9.34 9.56 4.35
N SER A 5 -9.98 9.04 3.31
CA SER A 5 -11.32 8.44 3.38
C SER A 5 -11.26 6.99 2.95
N SER A 6 -12.01 6.14 3.65
CA SER A 6 -12.18 4.72 3.30
C SER A 6 -13.61 4.48 2.84
N HIS A 7 -13.79 3.58 1.88
CA HIS A 7 -15.09 3.25 1.32
C HIS A 7 -15.22 1.74 1.18
N LYS A 8 -16.45 1.21 1.29
CA LYS A 8 -16.73 -0.23 1.12
C LYS A 8 -17.13 -0.62 -0.30
N ASP A 9 -17.46 0.36 -1.14
CA ASP A 9 -17.96 0.16 -2.49
C ASP A 9 -16.97 0.68 -3.57
N PRO A 10 -16.95 0.08 -4.77
CA PRO A 10 -16.05 0.47 -5.84
C PRO A 10 -16.30 1.87 -6.40
N TYR A 11 -17.49 2.43 -6.18
CA TYR A 11 -17.87 3.78 -6.64
C TYR A 11 -17.57 4.87 -5.60
N LEU A 12 -17.00 4.50 -4.45
CA LEU A 12 -16.58 5.40 -3.37
C LEU A 12 -17.72 6.24 -2.78
N THR A 13 -18.91 5.65 -2.68
CA THR A 13 -20.12 6.33 -2.21
C THR A 13 -20.41 6.11 -0.73
N GLU A 14 -20.02 4.97 -0.18
CA GLU A 14 -20.23 4.58 1.21
C GLU A 14 -18.96 4.79 2.03
N LYS A 15 -18.84 5.97 2.65
CA LYS A 15 -17.69 6.30 3.50
C LYS A 15 -17.77 5.54 4.83
N VAL A 16 -16.67 4.89 5.19
CA VAL A 16 -16.53 4.14 6.44
C VAL A 16 -15.22 4.49 7.15
N LYS A 17 -15.12 4.08 8.42
CA LYS A 17 -13.87 4.16 9.16
C LYS A 17 -12.93 3.05 8.72
N PHE A 18 -11.64 3.36 8.63
CA PHE A 18 -10.62 2.41 8.21
C PHE A 18 -10.55 1.20 9.14
N GLU A 19 -10.69 1.42 10.45
CA GLU A 19 -10.64 0.38 11.47
C GLU A 19 -11.77 -0.64 11.33
N TRP A 20 -12.92 -0.24 10.77
CA TRP A 20 -14.05 -1.15 10.53
C TRP A 20 -13.80 -2.08 9.34
N ILE A 21 -13.16 -1.57 8.28
CA ILE A 21 -12.73 -2.42 7.15
C ILE A 21 -11.74 -3.48 7.65
N LEU A 22 -10.78 -3.07 8.47
CA LEU A 22 -9.80 -4.00 9.04
C LEU A 22 -10.43 -5.01 9.99
N ALA A 23 -11.38 -4.60 10.84
CA ALA A 23 -12.07 -5.50 11.76
C ALA A 23 -12.92 -6.57 11.05
N GLU A 24 -13.41 -6.29 9.85
CA GLU A 24 -14.12 -7.24 8.98
C GLU A 24 -13.16 -8.09 8.12
N SER A 25 -11.88 -7.75 8.10
CA SER A 25 -10.85 -8.48 7.36
C SER A 25 -10.27 -9.62 8.19
N ASP A 26 -9.89 -10.70 7.51
CA ASP A 26 -9.27 -11.88 8.10
C ASP A 26 -7.98 -12.27 7.35
N GLY A 27 -7.43 -13.43 7.71
CA GLY A 27 -6.18 -13.94 7.12
C GLY A 27 -6.25 -14.22 5.62
N ASP A 28 -7.45 -14.39 5.07
CA ASP A 28 -7.70 -14.69 3.66
C ASP A 28 -8.04 -13.41 2.86
N THR A 29 -8.12 -12.26 3.53
CA THR A 29 -8.39 -10.98 2.90
C THR A 29 -7.14 -10.46 2.18
N SER A 30 -7.22 -10.33 0.86
CA SER A 30 -6.16 -9.76 0.01
C SER A 30 -6.19 -8.23 0.02
N VAL A 31 -5.03 -7.60 0.21
CA VAL A 31 -4.85 -6.14 0.15
C VAL A 31 -3.88 -5.78 -0.96
N LEU A 32 -4.37 -5.03 -1.94
CA LEU A 32 -3.55 -4.45 -3.00
C LEU A 32 -3.51 -2.93 -2.85
N ILE A 33 -2.31 -2.38 -2.65
CA ILE A 33 -2.10 -0.93 -2.58
C ILE A 33 -1.56 -0.45 -3.92
N VAL A 34 -2.11 0.66 -4.44
CA VAL A 34 -1.62 1.30 -5.67
C VAL A 34 -1.26 2.76 -5.37
N SER A 35 0.03 3.09 -5.38
CA SER A 35 0.51 4.44 -5.07
C SER A 35 2.00 4.58 -5.42
N ASP A 36 2.48 5.81 -5.68
CA ASP A 36 3.89 6.07 -5.98
C ASP A 36 4.83 5.91 -4.77
N GLY A 37 4.28 5.84 -3.55
CA GLY A 37 5.07 5.77 -2.31
C GLY A 37 6.02 6.96 -2.13
N GLY A 38 5.80 8.08 -2.82
CA GLY A 38 6.70 9.23 -2.88
C GLY A 38 7.82 9.15 -3.92
N ALA A 39 7.91 8.08 -4.72
CA ALA A 39 8.92 7.94 -5.76
C ALA A 39 8.80 8.99 -6.87
N ALA A 40 7.59 9.49 -7.17
CA ALA A 40 7.41 10.46 -8.25
C ALA A 40 8.07 11.80 -7.91
N ARG A 41 8.09 12.17 -6.63
CA ARG A 41 8.72 13.38 -6.11
C ARG A 41 10.22 13.20 -5.84
N GLY A 42 10.67 11.96 -5.67
CA GLY A 42 12.07 11.62 -5.37
C GLY A 42 12.55 12.05 -3.98
N ASP A 43 11.68 12.65 -3.16
CA ASP A 43 12.03 13.17 -1.84
C ASP A 43 11.74 12.17 -0.71
N ARG A 44 12.57 12.21 0.33
CA ARG A 44 12.36 11.46 1.58
C ARG A 44 11.63 12.36 2.57
N ARG A 45 10.40 12.01 2.95
CA ARG A 45 9.66 12.72 4.01
C ARG A 45 9.34 11.76 5.15
N SER A 46 10.01 11.95 6.28
CA SER A 46 9.86 11.11 7.49
C SER A 46 8.42 11.05 8.01
N GLU A 47 7.69 12.17 7.96
CA GLU A 47 6.29 12.23 8.38
C GLU A 47 5.39 11.36 7.50
N ARG A 48 5.58 11.42 6.17
CA ARG A 48 4.82 10.58 5.23
C ARG A 48 5.16 9.11 5.40
N PHE A 49 6.45 8.79 5.55
CA PHE A 49 6.88 7.43 5.82
C PHE A 49 6.25 6.87 7.10
N SER A 50 6.27 7.64 8.20
CA SER A 50 5.76 7.19 9.50
C SER A 50 4.27 6.89 9.44
N ALA A 51 3.48 7.79 8.83
CA ALA A 51 2.04 7.57 8.64
C ALA A 51 1.75 6.35 7.75
N THR A 52 2.50 6.15 6.66
CA THR A 52 2.34 4.96 5.81
C THR A 52 2.75 3.69 6.53
N ALA A 53 3.84 3.71 7.31
CA ALA A 53 4.30 2.56 8.09
C ALA A 53 3.28 2.15 9.15
N GLU A 54 2.61 3.12 9.80
CA GLU A 54 1.53 2.86 10.75
C GLU A 54 0.34 2.15 10.09
N VAL A 55 -0.12 2.63 8.93
CA VAL A 55 -1.19 1.98 8.16
C VAL A 55 -0.80 0.55 7.73
N LEU A 56 0.42 0.37 7.23
CA LEU A 56 0.93 -0.96 6.86
C LEU A 56 1.01 -1.90 8.08
N TRP A 57 1.40 -1.38 9.24
CA TRP A 57 1.43 -2.15 10.48
C TRP A 57 0.03 -2.59 10.90
N GLN A 58 -0.97 -1.71 10.83
CA GLN A 58 -2.37 -2.02 11.11
C GLN A 58 -2.90 -3.11 10.18
N ILE A 59 -2.72 -2.99 8.85
CA ILE A 59 -3.16 -4.01 7.88
C ILE A 59 -2.56 -5.38 8.19
N LYS A 60 -1.25 -5.41 8.51
CA LYS A 60 -0.52 -6.65 8.81
C LYS A 60 -0.95 -7.36 10.08
N GLN A 61 -1.74 -6.72 10.95
CA GLN A 61 -2.35 -7.41 12.10
C GLN A 61 -3.48 -8.35 11.67
N HIS A 62 -4.08 -8.12 10.50
CA HIS A 62 -5.25 -8.85 10.02
C HIS A 62 -4.91 -9.83 8.90
N THR A 63 -4.01 -9.44 7.98
CA THR A 63 -3.65 -10.27 6.82
C THR A 63 -2.17 -10.19 6.47
N LYS A 64 -1.64 -11.28 5.92
CA LYS A 64 -0.31 -11.32 5.28
C LYS A 64 -0.38 -11.21 3.75
N LEU A 65 -1.58 -11.30 3.18
CA LEU A 65 -1.83 -11.21 1.75
C LEU A 65 -1.84 -9.74 1.33
N ILE A 66 -0.67 -9.14 1.30
CA ILE A 66 -0.49 -7.72 0.97
C ILE A 66 0.57 -7.53 -0.11
N ALA A 67 0.26 -6.71 -1.11
CA ALA A 67 1.21 -6.26 -2.12
C ALA A 67 0.98 -4.78 -2.46
N TRP A 68 2.02 -4.14 -2.98
CA TRP A 68 2.00 -2.75 -3.41
C TRP A 68 2.45 -2.62 -4.87
N LEU A 69 1.64 -1.97 -5.71
CA LEU A 69 2.00 -1.62 -7.07
C LEU A 69 2.36 -0.13 -7.16
N ASN A 70 3.58 0.13 -7.62
CA ASN A 70 4.10 1.48 -7.75
C ASN A 70 4.15 1.91 -9.22
N PRO A 71 3.42 2.98 -9.64
CA PRO A 71 3.45 3.48 -11.02
C PRO A 71 4.81 4.05 -11.46
N VAL A 72 5.73 4.27 -10.53
CA VAL A 72 7.10 4.72 -10.82
C VAL A 72 8.00 3.48 -10.96
N PRO A 73 8.84 3.40 -12.02
CA PRO A 73 9.79 2.30 -12.21
C PRO A 73 10.74 2.12 -11.02
N SER A 74 11.12 0.87 -10.74
CA SER A 74 11.86 0.50 -9.53
C SER A 74 13.23 1.17 -9.39
N GLU A 75 13.86 1.49 -10.51
CA GLU A 75 15.15 2.18 -10.61
C GLU A 75 15.10 3.58 -9.99
N ARG A 76 13.91 4.18 -9.93
CA ARG A 76 13.69 5.53 -9.38
C ARG A 76 13.30 5.54 -7.90
N TRP A 77 13.16 4.38 -7.26
CA TRP A 77 12.78 4.35 -5.84
C TRP A 77 13.94 4.76 -4.94
N GLN A 78 15.18 4.51 -5.36
CA GLN A 78 16.39 4.80 -4.56
C GLN A 78 16.43 6.26 -4.10
N GLY A 79 16.68 6.46 -2.80
CA GLY A 79 16.74 7.79 -2.17
C GLY A 79 15.38 8.39 -1.82
N SER A 80 14.26 7.79 -2.26
CA SER A 80 12.92 8.26 -1.99
C SER A 80 12.27 7.53 -0.79
N THR A 81 11.09 8.01 -0.38
CA THR A 81 10.26 7.32 0.62
C THR A 81 9.84 5.91 0.16
N ALA A 82 9.69 5.68 -1.16
CA ALA A 82 9.28 4.40 -1.72
C ALA A 82 10.32 3.30 -1.47
N GLN A 83 11.62 3.63 -1.48
CA GLN A 83 12.66 2.68 -1.12
C GLN A 83 12.41 2.08 0.27
N PHE A 84 12.07 2.90 1.26
CA PHE A 84 11.82 2.41 2.62
C PHE A 84 10.53 1.61 2.72
N ILE A 85 9.47 2.03 2.01
CA ILE A 85 8.22 1.28 1.93
C ILE A 85 8.45 -0.12 1.33
N ALA A 86 9.29 -0.23 0.30
CA ALA A 86 9.63 -1.51 -0.34
C ALA A 86 10.30 -2.53 0.60
N HIS A 87 10.92 -2.07 1.70
CA HIS A 87 11.46 -2.96 2.74
C HIS A 87 10.38 -3.43 3.73
N LEU A 88 9.24 -2.73 3.80
CA LEU A 88 8.14 -3.07 4.69
C LEU A 88 7.13 -3.99 4.03
N VAL A 89 6.90 -3.91 2.72
CA VAL A 89 5.87 -4.67 2.01
C VAL A 89 6.38 -5.10 0.64
N PRO A 90 5.98 -6.28 0.11
CA PRO A 90 6.27 -6.65 -1.27
C PRO A 90 5.75 -5.55 -2.20
N MET A 91 6.67 -4.84 -2.85
CA MET A 91 6.35 -3.73 -3.73
C MET A 91 6.95 -4.00 -5.11
N TYR A 92 6.10 -3.86 -6.13
CA TYR A 92 6.44 -4.15 -7.52
C TYR A 92 6.14 -2.93 -8.40
N PRO A 93 6.86 -2.74 -9.52
CA PRO A 93 6.47 -1.74 -10.51
C PRO A 93 5.09 -2.07 -11.10
N LEU A 94 4.33 -1.04 -11.46
CA LEU A 94 3.03 -1.18 -12.13
C LEU A 94 3.25 -1.42 -13.63
N ASP A 95 3.70 -2.64 -13.95
CA ASP A 95 3.81 -3.18 -15.29
C ASP A 95 3.21 -4.61 -15.32
N PRO A 96 3.07 -5.24 -16.49
CA PRO A 96 2.47 -6.57 -16.57
C PRO A 96 3.19 -7.64 -15.72
N HIS A 97 4.51 -7.55 -15.57
CA HIS A 97 5.27 -8.51 -14.76
C HIS A 97 5.05 -8.25 -13.26
N GLY A 98 5.16 -6.99 -12.82
CA GLY A 98 4.93 -6.62 -11.44
C GLY A 98 3.48 -6.85 -10.99
N LEU A 99 2.50 -6.68 -11.87
CA LEU A 99 1.12 -7.06 -11.61
C LEU A 99 0.98 -8.57 -11.36
N ASN A 100 1.60 -9.42 -12.19
CA ASN A 100 1.57 -10.87 -11.98
C ASN A 100 2.23 -11.27 -10.66
N GLN A 101 3.34 -10.64 -10.29
CA GLN A 101 3.99 -10.87 -9.00
C GLN A 101 3.09 -10.43 -7.83
N ALA A 102 2.46 -9.26 -7.92
CA ALA A 102 1.54 -8.77 -6.90
C ALA A 102 0.34 -9.71 -6.73
N ILE A 103 -0.26 -10.18 -7.83
CA ILE A 103 -1.36 -11.16 -7.79
C ILE A 103 -0.91 -12.48 -7.17
N THR A 104 0.29 -12.96 -7.49
CA THR A 104 0.85 -14.18 -6.88
C THR A 104 1.08 -14.02 -5.38
N GLN A 105 1.44 -12.81 -4.92
CA GLN A 105 1.69 -12.50 -3.51
C GLN A 105 0.41 -12.44 -2.65
N ILE A 106 -0.74 -12.14 -3.26
CA ILE A 106 -2.01 -11.91 -2.55
C ILE A 106 -3.06 -13.00 -2.80
N ARG A 107 -2.67 -14.12 -3.40
CA ARG A 107 -3.52 -15.29 -3.70
C ARG A 107 -3.04 -16.54 -2.99
#